data_AF-A0A383R921-F1
#
_entry.id   AF-A0A383R921-F1
#
_cell.length_a   1.000
_cell.length_b   1.000
_cell.length_c   1.000
_cell.angle_alpha   90.00
_cell.angle_beta   90.00
_cell.angle_gamma   90.00
#
_symmetry.space_group_name_H-M   'P 1'
#
loop_
_entity.id
_entity.type
_entity.pdbx_description
1 polymer ?
#
loop_
_entity_poly.entity_id
_entity_poly.type
_entity_poly.pdbx_seq_one_letter_code
_entity_poly.pdbx_strand_id
1 'polypeptide(L)'
;MVPVGTTLLAGWAMLNRTDSTVWIKNLNGAPTGAQVTVLIGTPLPNGRVIVNTIGSTMTIKYVIGASFGETTTILPISPLPSGWAVINKTDTIVWIQNLNGASLGTMVDVLPGFPIPAGWTVIGTVGTVVKIKYTG
;
A
#
# COMPACT_ATOMS: atom_id res chain seq x y z
N MET A 1 -21.78 13.86 -4.26
CA MET A 1 -22.05 14.00 -2.82
C MET A 1 -23.17 13.05 -2.45
N VAL A 2 -23.19 12.57 -1.21
CA VAL A 2 -24.23 11.64 -0.69
C VAL A 2 -24.60 12.03 0.73
N PRO A 3 -25.81 11.67 1.22
CA PRO A 3 -26.17 11.85 2.62
C PRO A 3 -25.24 11.08 3.56
N VAL A 4 -25.04 11.62 4.77
CA VAL A 4 -24.40 10.88 5.86
C VAL A 4 -25.17 9.59 6.15
N GLY A 5 -24.44 8.49 6.39
CA GLY A 5 -25.02 7.15 6.61
C GLY A 5 -25.12 6.30 5.34
N THR A 6 -24.86 6.87 4.15
CA THR A 6 -24.81 6.11 2.90
C THR A 6 -23.62 5.14 2.90
N THR A 7 -23.87 3.85 2.65
CA THR A 7 -22.80 2.86 2.42
C THR A 7 -22.06 3.16 1.13
N LEU A 8 -20.74 3.26 1.19
CA LEU A 8 -19.91 3.49 0.01
C LEU A 8 -19.64 2.18 -0.73
N LEU A 9 -19.75 2.23 -2.06
CA LEU A 9 -19.31 1.14 -2.93
C LEU A 9 -17.78 1.06 -2.97
N ALA A 10 -17.26 -0.12 -3.33
CA ALA A 10 -15.82 -0.31 -3.53
C ALA A 10 -15.24 0.73 -4.52
N GLY A 11 -14.08 1.27 -4.20
CA GLY A 11 -13.42 2.30 -5.02
C GLY A 11 -13.87 3.73 -4.75
N TRP A 12 -14.90 3.97 -3.93
CA TRP A 12 -15.29 5.32 -3.52
C TRP A 12 -14.63 5.72 -2.20
N ALA A 13 -14.25 7.00 -2.09
CA ALA A 13 -13.62 7.56 -0.91
C ALA A 13 -14.26 8.87 -0.45
N MET A 14 -14.25 9.13 0.86
CA MET A 14 -14.75 10.39 1.43
C MET A 14 -13.67 11.46 1.39
N LEU A 15 -13.96 12.62 0.82
CA LEU A 15 -13.06 13.77 0.73
C LEU A 15 -13.33 14.81 1.81
N ASN A 16 -14.61 15.00 2.15
CA ASN A 16 -15.06 15.95 3.15
C ASN A 16 -16.43 15.53 3.70
N ARG A 17 -16.83 16.09 4.84
CA ARG A 17 -18.09 15.78 5.50
C ARG A 17 -18.59 16.97 6.35
N THR A 18 -19.89 17.20 6.31
CA THR A 18 -20.67 17.98 7.29
C THR A 18 -21.56 17.02 8.09
N ASP A 19 -22.40 17.55 8.98
CA ASP A 19 -23.32 16.73 9.77
C ASP A 19 -24.33 15.95 8.90
N SER A 20 -24.66 16.47 7.70
CA SER A 20 -25.66 15.87 6.81
C SER A 20 -25.12 15.36 5.48
N THR A 21 -23.96 15.84 5.01
CA THR A 21 -23.47 15.59 3.65
C THR A 21 -22.04 15.06 3.64
N VAL A 22 -21.76 14.12 2.74
CA VAL A 22 -20.41 13.60 2.46
C VAL A 22 -20.05 13.85 1.01
N TRP A 23 -18.87 14.44 0.79
CA TRP A 23 -18.27 14.58 -0.53
C TRP A 23 -17.46 13.34 -0.81
N ILE A 24 -17.78 12.67 -1.91
CA ILE A 24 -17.14 11.41 -2.29
C ILE A 24 -16.55 11.49 -3.68
N LYS A 25 -15.50 10.72 -3.92
CA LYS A 25 -14.85 10.58 -5.23
C LYS A 25 -14.66 9.12 -5.58
N ASN A 26 -14.96 8.78 -6.84
CA ASN A 26 -14.63 7.49 -7.42
C ASN A 26 -13.14 7.47 -7.76
N LEU A 27 -12.42 6.48 -7.24
CA LEU A 27 -10.98 6.32 -7.40
C LEU A 27 -10.61 5.15 -8.33
N ASN A 28 -11.60 4.50 -8.94
CA ASN A 28 -11.37 3.45 -9.93
C ASN A 28 -10.71 4.02 -11.19
N GLY A 29 -9.85 3.22 -11.83
CA GLY A 29 -9.12 3.63 -13.04
C GLY A 29 -8.03 4.68 -12.83
N ALA A 30 -7.64 4.96 -11.58
CA ALA A 30 -6.53 5.85 -11.31
C ALA A 30 -5.20 5.27 -11.84
N PRO A 31 -4.29 6.09 -12.37
CA PRO A 31 -2.97 5.62 -12.79
C PRO A 31 -2.11 5.24 -11.57
N THR A 32 -1.16 4.34 -11.78
CA THR A 32 -0.14 3.97 -10.77
C THR A 32 0.53 5.21 -10.21
N GLY A 33 0.69 5.26 -8.89
CA GLY A 33 1.31 6.38 -8.18
C GLY A 33 0.35 7.54 -7.87
N ALA A 34 -0.88 7.56 -8.42
CA ALA A 34 -1.84 8.61 -8.12
C ALA A 34 -2.16 8.70 -6.63
N GLN A 35 -2.12 9.91 -6.08
CA GLN A 35 -2.43 10.17 -4.67
C GLN A 35 -3.74 10.94 -4.51
N VAL A 36 -4.41 10.72 -3.38
CA VAL A 36 -5.59 11.49 -2.97
C VAL A 36 -5.65 11.59 -1.46
N THR A 37 -6.01 12.77 -0.96
CA THR A 37 -6.29 12.99 0.45
C THR A 37 -7.76 12.70 0.73
N VAL A 38 -8.02 11.86 1.72
CA VAL A 38 -9.35 11.37 2.10
C VAL A 38 -9.55 11.51 3.61
N LEU A 39 -10.79 11.52 4.07
CA LEU A 39 -11.08 11.52 5.51
C LEU A 39 -10.61 10.21 6.16
N ILE A 40 -10.07 10.31 7.37
CA ILE A 40 -9.83 9.15 8.24
C ILE A 40 -11.17 8.42 8.47
N GLY A 41 -11.12 7.09 8.47
CA GLY A 41 -12.32 6.24 8.52
C GLY A 41 -12.92 5.92 7.14
N THR A 42 -12.37 6.48 6.06
CA THR A 42 -12.67 6.00 4.70
C THR A 42 -12.17 4.55 4.55
N PRO A 43 -13.02 3.58 4.16
CA PRO A 43 -12.55 2.24 3.82
C PRO A 43 -11.49 2.32 2.73
N LEU A 44 -10.32 1.72 2.96
CA LEU A 44 -9.19 1.83 2.04
C LEU A 44 -9.53 1.06 0.74
N PRO A 45 -9.60 1.74 -0.43
CA PRO A 45 -9.89 1.05 -1.68
C PRO A 45 -8.78 0.08 -2.07
N ASN A 46 -9.12 -0.97 -2.83
CA ASN A 46 -8.14 -1.95 -3.29
C ASN A 46 -6.98 -1.27 -4.03
N GLY A 47 -5.77 -1.80 -3.83
CA GLY A 47 -4.55 -1.30 -4.46
C GLY A 47 -4.06 0.03 -3.93
N ARG A 48 -4.62 0.52 -2.81
CA ARG A 48 -4.18 1.74 -2.14
C ARG A 48 -3.37 1.42 -0.90
N VAL A 49 -2.40 2.30 -0.62
CA VAL A 49 -1.63 2.33 0.64
C VAL A 49 -1.75 3.71 1.27
N ILE A 50 -1.58 3.80 2.59
CA ILE A 50 -1.58 5.05 3.33
C ILE A 50 -0.13 5.56 3.42
N VAL A 51 0.12 6.77 2.93
CA VAL A 51 1.47 7.36 2.89
C VAL A 51 1.65 8.53 3.85
N ASN A 52 0.55 9.13 4.32
CA ASN A 52 0.59 10.23 5.28
C ASN A 52 -0.75 10.39 6.00
N THR A 53 -0.73 11.01 7.19
CA THR A 53 -1.91 11.41 7.97
C THR A 53 -1.70 12.81 8.51
N ILE A 54 -2.67 13.70 8.30
CA ILE A 54 -2.64 15.08 8.82
C ILE A 54 -4.03 15.41 9.37
N GLY A 55 -4.11 15.69 10.68
CA GLY A 55 -5.37 15.99 11.35
C GLY A 55 -6.39 14.87 11.16
N SER A 56 -7.54 15.20 10.58
CA SER A 56 -8.64 14.27 10.29
C SER A 56 -8.56 13.62 8.90
N THR A 57 -7.42 13.75 8.20
CA THR A 57 -7.25 13.25 6.83
C THR A 57 -6.05 12.30 6.70
N MET A 58 -6.10 11.46 5.68
CA MET A 58 -5.00 10.59 5.25
C MET A 58 -4.78 10.71 3.75
N THR A 59 -3.51 10.67 3.33
CA THR A 59 -3.13 10.58 1.92
C THR A 59 -2.94 9.13 1.55
N ILE A 60 -3.64 8.70 0.50
CA ILE A 60 -3.56 7.34 -0.04
C ILE A 60 -2.97 7.32 -1.44
N LYS A 61 -2.08 6.38 -1.73
CA LYS A 61 -1.39 6.22 -3.03
C LYS A 61 -1.84 4.93 -3.70
N TYR A 62 -2.14 4.97 -5.00
CA TYR A 62 -2.41 3.76 -5.80
C TYR A 62 -1.09 3.10 -6.20
N VAL A 63 -0.97 1.80 -5.98
CA VAL A 63 0.29 1.06 -6.18
C VAL A 63 0.16 -0.17 -7.10
N ILE A 64 -1.06 -0.49 -7.55
CA ILE A 64 -1.24 -1.51 -8.58
C ILE A 64 -0.65 -1.01 -9.90
N GLY A 65 0.06 -1.90 -10.60
CA GLY A 65 0.73 -1.58 -11.87
C GLY A 65 2.11 -0.94 -11.68
N ALA A 66 2.65 -0.92 -10.46
CA ALA A 66 4.06 -0.59 -10.23
C ALA A 66 4.96 -1.60 -10.94
N SER A 67 6.14 -1.15 -11.37
CA SER A 67 7.15 -2.01 -12.00
C SER A 67 7.89 -2.85 -10.95
N PHE A 68 8.47 -3.99 -11.34
CA PHE A 68 9.36 -4.74 -10.46
C PHE A 68 10.48 -3.81 -9.93
N GLY A 69 10.77 -3.90 -8.64
CA GLY A 69 11.80 -3.12 -7.98
C GLY A 69 11.41 -1.70 -7.60
N GLU A 70 10.23 -1.21 -8.03
CA GLU A 70 9.73 0.10 -7.63
C GLU A 70 9.52 0.15 -6.11
N THR A 71 9.95 1.26 -5.49
CA THR A 71 9.85 1.45 -4.04
C THR A 71 8.90 2.58 -3.69
N THR A 72 8.26 2.47 -2.53
CA THR A 72 7.52 3.57 -1.93
C THR A 72 7.59 3.48 -0.41
N THR A 73 7.30 4.59 0.26
CA THR A 73 7.07 4.60 1.70
C THR A 73 5.58 4.50 2.00
N ILE A 74 5.25 3.84 3.11
CA ILE A 74 3.91 3.77 3.69
C ILE A 74 4.00 4.06 5.19
N LEU A 75 2.87 4.43 5.81
CA LEU A 75 2.78 4.47 7.26
C LEU A 75 2.69 3.04 7.84
N PRO A 76 3.17 2.80 9.08
CA PRO A 76 3.08 1.48 9.72
C PRO A 76 1.66 0.90 9.82
N ILE A 77 0.64 1.76 9.85
CA ILE A 77 -0.78 1.36 9.86
C ILE A 77 -1.32 0.94 8.49
N SER A 78 -0.58 1.22 7.41
CA SER A 78 -1.01 0.89 6.06
C SER A 78 -0.88 -0.62 5.83
N PRO A 79 -1.84 -1.25 5.12
CA PRO A 79 -1.65 -2.62 4.68
C PRO A 79 -0.46 -2.72 3.71
N LEU A 80 0.24 -3.86 3.77
CA LEU A 80 1.24 -4.24 2.78
C LEU A 80 0.51 -4.81 1.54
N PRO A 81 0.71 -4.25 0.34
CA PRO A 81 0.05 -4.76 -0.86
C PRO A 81 0.57 -6.15 -1.25
N SER A 82 -0.28 -6.94 -1.91
CA SER A 82 0.12 -8.26 -2.43
C SER A 82 1.28 -8.14 -3.41
N GLY A 83 2.27 -9.03 -3.27
CA GLY A 83 3.48 -9.01 -4.10
C GLY A 83 4.51 -7.95 -3.72
N TRP A 84 4.26 -7.16 -2.67
CA TRP A 84 5.25 -6.22 -2.12
C TRP A 84 5.94 -6.80 -0.89
N ALA A 85 7.21 -6.43 -0.70
CA ALA A 85 7.97 -6.79 0.48
C ALA A 85 8.43 -5.54 1.24
N VAL A 86 8.56 -5.65 2.56
CA VAL A 86 9.19 -4.61 3.39
C VAL A 86 10.69 -4.75 3.28
N ILE A 87 11.37 -3.66 2.93
CA ILE A 87 12.84 -3.63 2.78
C ILE A 87 13.52 -2.84 3.90
N ASN A 88 12.80 -1.93 4.56
CA ASN A 88 13.29 -1.17 5.72
C ASN A 88 12.11 -0.60 6.53
N LYS A 89 12.34 -0.24 7.79
CA LYS A 89 11.36 0.49 8.62
C LYS A 89 12.02 1.35 9.69
N THR A 90 11.33 2.42 10.07
CA THR A 90 11.46 3.14 11.33
C THR A 90 10.14 3.03 12.09
N ASP A 91 10.03 3.70 13.24
CA ASP A 91 8.78 3.77 14.01
C ASP A 91 7.65 4.50 13.26
N THR A 92 7.99 5.34 12.28
CA THR A 92 7.03 6.22 11.57
C THR A 92 6.90 5.94 10.09
N ILE A 93 7.85 5.22 9.47
CA ILE A 93 7.91 4.99 8.03
C ILE A 93 8.27 3.54 7.75
N VAL A 94 7.60 2.92 6.77
CA VAL A 94 7.95 1.60 6.23
C VAL A 94 8.28 1.75 4.75
N TRP A 95 9.46 1.28 4.34
CA TRP A 95 9.86 1.21 2.93
C TRP A 95 9.46 -0.15 2.37
N ILE A 96 8.72 -0.13 1.28
CA ILE A 96 8.27 -1.32 0.58
C ILE A 96 8.75 -1.32 -0.86
N GLN A 97 8.98 -2.52 -1.41
CA GLN A 97 9.38 -2.74 -2.79
C GLN A 97 8.42 -3.69 -3.50
N ASN A 98 8.04 -3.36 -4.72
CA ASN A 98 7.21 -4.22 -5.55
C ASN A 98 8.04 -5.38 -6.10
N LEU A 99 7.64 -6.61 -5.80
CA LEU A 99 8.31 -7.82 -6.28
C LEU A 99 7.52 -8.56 -7.36
N ASN A 100 6.36 -8.01 -7.78
CA ASN A 100 5.59 -8.55 -8.89
C ASN A 100 6.37 -8.44 -10.21
N GLY A 101 6.25 -9.47 -11.07
CA GLY A 101 6.90 -9.50 -12.38
C GLY A 101 8.39 -9.89 -12.34
N ALA A 102 8.89 -10.40 -11.20
CA ALA A 102 10.25 -10.92 -11.11
C ALA A 102 10.47 -12.14 -12.01
N SER A 103 11.67 -12.23 -12.58
CA SER A 103 12.10 -13.41 -13.33
C SER A 103 12.48 -14.54 -12.38
N LEU A 104 12.33 -15.79 -12.84
CA LEU A 104 12.73 -16.97 -12.05
C LEU A 104 14.20 -16.86 -11.62
N GLY A 105 14.43 -17.04 -10.32
CA GLY A 105 15.75 -16.97 -9.72
C GLY A 105 16.23 -15.58 -9.31
N THR A 106 15.46 -14.52 -9.55
CA THR A 106 15.73 -13.18 -9.00
C THR A 106 15.85 -13.26 -7.48
N MET A 107 16.84 -12.55 -6.92
CA MET A 107 17.07 -12.47 -5.47
C MET A 107 16.89 -11.03 -4.97
N VAL A 108 16.32 -10.89 -3.79
CA VAL A 108 16.09 -9.60 -3.12
C VAL A 108 16.37 -9.75 -1.63
N ASP A 109 16.93 -8.71 -1.02
CA ASP A 109 17.08 -8.62 0.43
C ASP A 109 15.87 -7.87 1.01
N VAL A 110 15.25 -8.44 2.04
CA VAL A 110 14.05 -7.92 2.69
C VAL A 110 14.24 -7.88 4.21
N LEU A 111 13.38 -7.10 4.87
CA LEU A 111 13.42 -6.94 6.31
C LEU A 111 12.84 -8.20 7.00
N PRO A 112 13.54 -8.80 7.98
CA PRO A 112 13.04 -9.95 8.72
C PRO A 112 11.76 -9.64 9.49
N GLY A 113 10.93 -10.66 9.70
CA GLY A 113 9.69 -10.57 10.49
C GLY A 113 8.49 -10.02 9.73
N PHE A 114 8.60 -9.83 8.41
CA PHE A 114 7.51 -9.42 7.54
C PHE A 114 7.07 -10.56 6.60
N PRO A 115 5.82 -10.54 6.11
CA PRO A 115 5.34 -11.51 5.14
C PRO A 115 6.24 -11.55 3.90
N ILE A 116 6.58 -12.76 3.46
CA ILE A 116 7.25 -13.00 2.18
C ILE A 116 6.18 -13.16 1.09
N PRO A 117 6.27 -12.46 -0.05
CA PRO A 117 5.29 -12.61 -1.13
C PRO A 117 5.21 -14.04 -1.69
N ALA A 118 4.05 -14.41 -2.21
CA ALA A 118 3.86 -15.69 -2.87
C ALA A 118 4.87 -15.89 -4.03
N GLY A 119 5.31 -17.13 -4.23
CA GLY A 119 6.33 -17.47 -5.22
C GLY A 119 7.77 -17.12 -4.81
N TRP A 120 7.99 -16.52 -3.64
CA TRP A 120 9.33 -16.25 -3.10
C TRP A 120 9.68 -17.20 -1.95
N THR A 121 10.93 -17.65 -1.93
CA THR A 121 11.46 -18.56 -0.91
C THR A 121 12.65 -17.91 -0.20
N VAL A 122 12.72 -18.04 1.13
CA VAL A 122 13.89 -17.62 1.92
C VAL A 122 15.07 -18.54 1.63
N ILE A 123 16.20 -17.97 1.23
CA ILE A 123 17.43 -18.72 0.94
C ILE A 123 18.57 -18.46 1.94
N GLY A 124 18.38 -17.50 2.84
CA GLY A 124 19.32 -17.26 3.94
C GLY A 124 19.09 -15.93 4.63
N THR A 125 19.86 -15.70 5.69
CA THR A 125 19.92 -14.44 6.42
C THR A 125 21.34 -13.93 6.36
N VAL A 126 21.52 -12.65 6.03
CA VAL A 126 22.82 -12.00 5.94
C VAL A 126 22.78 -10.75 6.80
N GLY A 127 23.47 -10.77 7.94
CA GLY A 127 23.40 -9.67 8.91
C GLY A 127 21.97 -9.44 9.40
N THR A 128 21.43 -8.26 9.13
CA THR A 128 20.08 -7.84 9.56
C THR A 128 18.99 -8.01 8.50
N VAL A 129 19.30 -8.62 7.35
CA VAL A 129 18.35 -8.84 6.25
C VAL A 129 18.13 -10.32 5.95
N VAL A 130 16.97 -10.63 5.39
CA VAL A 130 16.62 -11.94 4.85
C VAL A 130 16.74 -11.91 3.34
N LYS A 131 17.51 -12.83 2.76
CA LYS A 131 17.61 -12.97 1.31
C LYS A 131 16.55 -13.95 0.82
N ILE A 132 15.73 -13.50 -0.11
CA ILE A 132 14.69 -14.29 -0.76
C ILE A 132 15.00 -14.49 -2.25
N LYS A 133 14.53 -15.59 -2.82
CA LYS A 133 14.66 -15.93 -4.23
C LYS A 133 13.29 -16.24 -4.82
N TYR A 134 12.98 -15.69 -5.98
CA TYR A 134 11.76 -16.03 -6.71
C TYR A 134 11.86 -17.42 -7.32
N THR A 135 10.93 -18.31 -6.97
CA THR A 135 10.89 -19.72 -7.38
C THR A 135 9.68 -20.08 -8.24
N GLY A 136 8.74 -19.14 -8.44
CA GLY A 136 7.49 -19.36 -9.17
C GLY A 136 6.33 -19.65 -8.24
#